data_AF-A0A8S3CCV0-F1
#
_entry.id   AF-A0A8S3CCV0-F1
#
_cell.length_a   1.000
_cell.length_b   1.000
_cell.length_c   1.000
_cell.angle_alpha   90.00
_cell.angle_beta   90.00
_cell.angle_gamma   90.00
#
_symmetry.space_group_name_H-M   'P 1'
#
loop_
_entity.id
_entity.type
_entity.pdbx_description
1 polymer ?
#
loop_
_entity_poly.entity_id
_entity_poly.type
_entity_poly.pdbx_seq_one_letter_code
_entity_poly.pdbx_strand_id
1 'polypeptide(L)' 'EAERVLGATDSAGELMLLVKWRNSDEADLVPARIVNVKCPALVIEFYEQHSFWSRLPKINQTSGPTTR' A
#
# COMPACT_ATOMS: atom_id res chain seq x y z
N GLU A 1 -18.07 3.24 9.94
CA GLU A 1 -17.50 2.03 9.32
C GLU A 1 -16.48 2.47 8.28
N ALA A 2 -15.35 1.78 8.15
CA ALA A 2 -14.36 2.12 7.12
C ALA A 2 -14.92 1.82 5.73
N GLU A 3 -14.74 2.74 4.78
CA GLU A 3 -15.24 2.62 3.41
C GLU A 3 -14.12 2.24 2.45
N ARG A 4 -12.96 2.92 2.54
CA ARG A 4 -11.80 2.70 1.66
C ARG A 4 -10.52 3.23 2.29
N VAL A 5 -9.39 2.62 1.97
CA VAL A 5 -8.05 3.20 2.21
C VAL A 5 -7.64 4.01 0.99
N LEU A 6 -7.36 5.30 1.19
CA LEU A 6 -7.01 6.25 0.13
C LEU A 6 -5.49 6.33 -0.11
N GLY A 7 -4.69 6.00 0.89
CA GLY A 7 -3.24 6.11 0.83
C GLY A 7 -2.56 5.59 2.09
N ALA A 8 -1.23 5.56 2.04
CA ALA A 8 -0.37 5.15 3.14
C ALA A 8 0.83 6.09 3.27
N THR A 9 1.31 6.31 4.50
CA THR A 9 2.52 7.07 4.78
C THR A 9 3.25 6.48 5.99
N ASP A 10 4.57 6.60 6.02
CA ASP A 10 5.46 6.23 7.13
C ASP A 10 6.12 7.46 7.79
N SER A 11 5.73 8.67 7.38
CA SER A 11 6.34 9.93 7.83
C SER A 11 6.23 10.19 9.35
N ALA A 12 5.32 9.50 10.03
CA ALA A 12 5.14 9.57 11.49
C ALA A 12 5.99 8.55 12.27
N GLY A 13 6.87 7.79 11.62
CA GLY A 13 7.69 6.75 12.25
C GLY A 13 6.98 5.41 12.45
N GLU A 14 5.69 5.32 12.11
CA GLU A 14 4.96 4.07 11.92
C GLU A 14 4.12 4.15 10.64
N LEU A 15 3.74 2.99 10.09
CA LEU A 15 2.88 2.94 8.90
C LEU A 15 1.46 3.40 9.28
N MET A 16 1.02 4.48 8.65
CA MET A 16 -0.30 5.07 8.80
C MET A 16 -1.08 4.92 7.49
N LEU A 17 -2.38 4.65 7.60
CA LEU A 17 -3.31 4.57 6.47
C LEU A 17 -4.29 5.73 6.52
N LEU A 18 -4.51 6.39 5.39
CA LEU A 18 -5.55 7.41 5.26
C LEU A 18 -6.88 6.72 4.93
N VAL A 19 -7.81 6.70 5.89
CA VAL A 19 -9.07 5.95 5.80
C VAL A 19 -10.23 6.89 5.55
N LYS A 20 -10.98 6.64 4.47
CA LYS A 20 -12.29 7.25 4.21
C LYS A 20 -13.36 6.48 4.98
N TRP A 21 -14.22 7.21 5.68
CA TRP A 21 -15.32 6.63 6.44
C TRP A 21 -16.65 6.75 5.70
N ARG A 22 -17.50 5.72 5.85
CA ARG A 22 -18.86 5.75 5.30
C ARG A 22 -19.66 6.88 5.94
N ASN A 23 -20.40 7.65 5.13
CA ASN A 23 -21.23 8.79 5.53
C ASN A 23 -20.45 9.96 6.18
N SER A 24 -19.13 10.03 5.99
CA SER A 24 -18.31 11.18 6.35
C SER A 24 -17.52 11.63 5.14
N ASP A 25 -17.44 12.93 4.88
CA ASP A 25 -16.58 13.47 3.83
C ASP A 25 -15.12 13.60 4.28
N GLU A 26 -14.86 13.42 5.58
CA GLU A 26 -13.54 13.48 6.18
C GLU A 26 -12.84 12.12 6.16
N ALA A 27 -11.51 12.16 6.05
CA ALA A 27 -10.64 10.99 6.11
C ALA A 27 -9.58 11.19 7.19
N ASP A 28 -9.29 10.12 7.93
CA ASP A 28 -8.36 10.17 9.06
C ASP A 28 -7.13 9.30 8.83
N LEU A 29 -5.99 9.72 9.38
CA LEU A 29 -4.80 8.88 9.48
C LEU A 29 -4.95 7.92 10.66
N VAL A 30 -4.96 6.63 10.36
CA VAL A 30 -5.11 5.55 11.34
C VAL A 30 -3.87 4.64 11.27
N PRO A 31 -3.28 4.23 12.41
CA PRO A 31 -2.19 3.27 12.42
C PRO A 31 -2.56 1.98 11.67
N ALA A 32 -1.72 1.54 10.73
CA ALA A 32 -2.00 0.37 9.91
C ALA A 32 -2.24 -0.89 10.76
N ARG A 33 -1.53 -1.01 11.90
CA ARG A 33 -1.73 -2.09 12.88
C ARG A 33 -3.19 -2.22 13.37
N ILE A 34 -3.94 -1.11 13.43
CA ILE A 34 -5.35 -1.12 13.81
C ILE A 34 -6.23 -1.53 12.63
N VAL A 35 -5.99 -0.96 11.45
CA VAL A 35 -6.81 -1.21 10.26
C VAL A 35 -6.67 -2.65 9.78
N ASN A 36 -5.46 -3.21 9.83
CA ASN A 36 -5.17 -4.60 9.46
C ASN A 36 -5.99 -5.61 10.26
N VAL A 37 -6.30 -5.30 11.52
CA VAL A 37 -7.09 -6.18 12.39
C VAL A 37 -8.59 -5.95 12.20
N LYS A 38 -9.02 -4.69 12.11
CA LYS A 38 -10.46 -4.35 12.06
C LYS A 38 -11.07 -4.53 10.67
N CYS A 39 -10.33 -4.22 9.61
CA CYS A 39 -10.84 -4.18 8.24
C CYS A 39 -9.80 -4.74 7.23
N PRO A 40 -9.33 -5.99 7.39
CA PRO A 40 -8.26 -6.55 6.57
C PRO A 40 -8.57 -6.54 5.06
N ALA A 41 -9.82 -6.79 4.68
CA ALA A 41 -10.23 -6.82 3.27
C ALA A 41 -9.97 -5.49 2.54
N LEU A 42 -10.25 -4.35 3.18
CA LEU A 42 -10.00 -3.02 2.61
C LEU A 42 -8.51 -2.74 2.42
N VAL A 43 -7.68 -3.23 3.34
CA VAL A 43 -6.22 -3.10 3.26
C VAL A 43 -5.66 -3.93 2.10
N ILE A 44 -6.16 -5.15 1.93
CA ILE A 44 -5.78 -6.04 0.83
C ILE A 44 -6.16 -5.40 -0.51
N GLU A 45 -7.41 -4.95 -0.66
CA GLU A 45 -7.89 -4.30 -1.88
C GLU A 45 -7.02 -3.09 -2.25
N PHE A 46 -6.66 -2.27 -1.25
CA PHE A 46 -5.76 -1.15 -1.45
C PHE A 46 -4.40 -1.59 -2.03
N TYR A 47 -3.76 -2.61 -1.47
CA TYR A 47 -2.47 -3.09 -1.98
C TYR A 47 -2.56 -3.80 -3.33
N GLU A 48 -3.69 -4.42 -3.66
CA GLU A 48 -3.94 -5.01 -4.97
C GLU A 48 -4.08 -3.94 -6.06
N GLN A 49 -4.83 -2.87 -5.79
CA GLN A 49 -5.01 -1.75 -6.73
C GLN A 49 -3.72 -0.93 -6.92
N HIS A 50 -2.86 -0.87 -5.89
CA HIS A 50 -1.60 -0.11 -5.94
C HIS A 50 -0.39 -0.99 -6.27
N SER A 51 -0.60 -2.26 -6.63
CA SER A 51 0.45 -3.27 -6.71
C SER A 51 1.58 -2.87 -7.67
N PHE A 52 2.77 -2.75 -7.09
CA PHE A 52 3.97 -2.15 -7.64
C PHE A 52 4.86 -3.15 -8.39
N TRP A 53 4.37 -4.35 -8.71
CA TRP A 53 5.19 -5.41 -9.33
C TRP A 53 5.86 -4.98 -10.65
N SER A 54 5.34 -3.97 -11.33
CA SER A 54 5.95 -3.35 -12.52
C SER A 54 7.11 -2.38 -12.23
N ARG A 55 7.32 -1.98 -10.97
CA ARG A 55 8.30 -0.95 -10.54
C ARG A 55 9.56 -1.53 -9.90
N LEU A 56 9.64 -2.84 -9.67
CA LEU A 56 10.90 -3.45 -9.27
C LEU A 56 11.88 -3.34 -10.44
N PRO A 57 13.08 -2.78 -10.26
CA PRO A 57 14.09 -2.83 -11.30
C PRO A 57 14.35 -4.31 -11.63
N LYS A 58 14.32 -4.65 -12.92
CA LYS A 58 14.65 -6.00 -13.40
C LYS A 58 16.06 -6.32 -12.91
N ILE A 59 16.16 -7.17 -11.90
CA ILE A 59 17.45 -7.58 -11.34
C ILE A 59 18.09 -8.52 -12.38
N ASN A 60 19.17 -8.05 -13.02
CA ASN A 60 20.06 -8.77 -13.94
C ASN A 60 19.42 -9.47 -15.16
N GLN A 61 19.37 -8.76 -16.28
CA GLN A 61 19.72 -9.37 -17.58
C GLN A 61 21.14 -8.92 -17.96
N THR A 62 22.15 -9.38 -17.21
CA THR A 62 23.54 -9.22 -17.62
C THR A 62 23.79 -10.17 -18.79
N SER A 63 23.86 -9.58 -19.99
CA SER A 63 24.71 -9.94 -21.12
C SER A 63 25.23 -11.39 -21.14
N GLY A 64 24.75 -12.16 -22.13
CA GLY A 64 25.39 -13.42 -22.52
C GLY A 64 26.89 -13.23 -22.82
N PRO A 65 27.68 -14.30 -22.75
CA PRO A 65 29.13 -14.21 -22.85
C PRO A 65 29.52 -13.74 -24.26
N THR A 66 30.16 -12.58 -24.37
CA THR A 66 30.89 -12.21 -25.57
C THR A 66 32.16 -13.05 -25.61
N THR A 67 32.14 -14.07 -26.47
CA THR A 67 33.31 -14.90 -26.80
C THR A 67 34.42 -14.04 -27.40
N ARG A 68 35.64 -14.40 -26.99
CA ARG A 68 36.96 -13.82 -27.26
C ARG A 68 37.26 -13.54 -28.73
#